data_AF-A0A534WW18-F1
#
_entry.id   AF-A0A534WW18-F1
#
_cell.length_a   1.000
_cell.length_b   1.000
_cell.length_c   1.000
_cell.angle_alpha   90.00
_cell.angle_beta   90.00
_cell.angle_gamma   90.00
#
_symmetry.space_group_name_H-M   'P 1'
#
loop_
_entity.id
_entity.type
_entity.pdbx_description
1 polymer ?
#
loop_
_entity_poly.entity_id
_entity_poly.type
_entity_poly.pdbx_seq_one_letter_code
_entity_poly.pdbx_strand_id
1 'polypeptide(L)'
;MREDKVSLYLALAAGKVVGAETDVLRIGLENEAMRRELTRAQTLERLRTIAGEVAGREMRIEIGPLPAEHASAAPLAKARRRTEERLADPLVQAAVDIFGAEVRGVREP
;
A
#
# COMPACT_ATOMS: atom_id res chain seq x y z
N MET A 1 -3.44 18.91 -11.22
CA MET A 1 -2.23 19.08 -10.37
C MET A 1 -2.41 18.52 -8.97
N ARG A 2 -3.42 18.94 -8.19
CA ARG A 2 -3.64 18.40 -6.82
C ARG A 2 -4.16 16.95 -6.84
N GLU A 3 -5.09 16.64 -7.73
CA GLU A 3 -5.66 15.29 -7.90
C GLU A 3 -4.59 14.25 -8.31
N ASP A 4 -3.75 14.55 -9.31
CA ASP A 4 -2.65 13.67 -9.72
C ASP A 4 -1.70 13.30 -8.57
N LYS A 5 -1.39 14.28 -7.69
CA LYS A 5 -0.51 14.06 -6.54
C LYS A 5 -1.19 13.17 -5.49
N VAL A 6 -2.51 13.29 -5.31
CA VAL A 6 -3.29 12.43 -4.41
C VAL A 6 -3.34 11.00 -4.94
N SER A 7 -3.59 10.80 -6.24
CA SER A 7 -3.59 9.47 -6.86
C SER A 7 -2.22 8.79 -6.76
N LEU A 8 -1.14 9.54 -6.98
CA LEU A 8 0.23 9.04 -6.84
C LEU A 8 0.54 8.63 -5.39
N TYR A 9 0.13 9.47 -4.43
CA TYR A 9 0.27 9.19 -3.02
C TYR A 9 -0.48 7.92 -2.61
N LEU A 10 -1.74 7.78 -3.02
CA LEU A 10 -2.55 6.60 -2.70
C LEU A 10 -1.97 5.31 -3.29
N ALA A 11 -1.43 5.38 -4.51
CA ALA A 11 -0.79 4.24 -5.15
C ALA A 11 0.52 3.83 -4.44
N LEU A 12 1.32 4.80 -3.98
CA LEU A 12 2.52 4.55 -3.19
C LEU A 12 2.21 4.06 -1.77
N ALA A 13 1.15 4.57 -1.14
CA ALA A 13 0.73 4.17 0.20
C ALA A 13 0.28 2.69 0.26
N ALA A 14 -0.11 2.12 -0.88
CA ALA A 14 -0.39 0.70 -1.03
C ALA A 14 0.88 -0.15 -1.28
N GLY A 15 2.03 0.49 -1.52
CA GLY A 15 3.32 -0.15 -1.69
C GLY A 15 4.11 -0.27 -0.39
N LYS A 16 5.20 -1.05 -0.45
CA LYS A 16 6.14 -1.21 0.65
C LYS A 16 7.56 -0.94 0.18
N VAL A 17 8.33 -0.21 0.97
CA VAL A 17 9.77 -0.09 0.74
C VAL A 17 10.42 -1.44 1.01
N VAL A 18 11.03 -2.03 -0.01
CA VAL A 18 11.70 -3.34 0.06
C VAL A 18 13.23 -3.21 0.08
N GLY A 19 13.73 -2.04 -0.28
CA GLY A 19 15.15 -1.70 -0.19
C GLY A 19 15.33 -0.19 -0.32
N ALA A 20 16.27 0.35 0.44
CA ALA A 20 16.71 1.74 0.33
C ALA A 20 18.25 1.74 0.39
N GLU A 21 18.86 2.05 -0.75
CA GLU A 21 20.29 2.31 -0.88
C GLU A 21 20.50 3.83 -0.92
N THR A 22 21.75 4.25 -1.01
CA THR A 22 22.14 5.66 -1.06
C THR A 22 21.36 6.40 -2.17
N ASP A 23 21.36 5.89 -3.39
CA ASP A 23 20.77 6.53 -4.56
C ASP A 23 19.58 5.76 -5.14
N VAL A 24 19.16 4.64 -4.53
CA VAL A 24 18.09 3.79 -5.04
C VAL A 24 17.03 3.53 -3.99
N LEU A 25 15.76 3.79 -4.34
CA LEU A 25 14.61 3.39 -3.55
C LEU A 25 13.82 2.31 -4.30
N ARG A 26 13.70 1.13 -3.70
CA ARG A 26 12.95 -0.01 -4.24
C ARG A 26 11.61 -0.16 -3.56
N ILE A 27 10.54 -0.13 -4.35
CA ILE A 27 9.16 -0.19 -3.89
C ILE A 27 8.50 -1.46 -4.45
N GLY A 28 8.05 -2.32 -3.56
CA GLY A 28 7.27 -3.51 -3.88
C GLY A 28 5.78 -3.23 -3.81
N LEU A 29 5.03 -3.68 -4.82
CA LEU A 29 3.57 -3.55 -4.89
C LEU A 29 2.93 -4.90 -5.23
N GLU A 30 1.82 -5.21 -4.57
CA GLU A 30 1.07 -6.46 -4.80
C GLU A 30 0.26 -6.41 -6.10
N ASN A 31 -0.42 -5.28 -6.36
CA ASN A 31 -1.32 -5.12 -7.51
C ASN A 31 -0.56 -4.80 -8.81
N GLU A 32 -0.73 -5.66 -9.82
CA GLU A 32 -0.07 -5.49 -11.13
C GLU A 32 -0.53 -4.25 -11.90
N ALA A 33 -1.83 -3.95 -11.91
CA ALA A 33 -2.36 -2.78 -12.63
C ALA A 33 -1.75 -1.49 -12.05
N MET A 34 -1.62 -1.42 -10.74
CA MET A 34 -1.01 -0.30 -10.04
C MET A 34 0.51 -0.22 -10.29
N ARG A 35 1.22 -1.36 -10.35
CA ARG A 35 2.62 -1.40 -10.81
C ARG A 35 2.76 -0.80 -12.20
N ARG A 36 1.95 -1.28 -13.15
CA ARG A 36 1.99 -0.81 -14.55
C ARG A 36 1.78 0.70 -14.65
N GLU A 37 0.84 1.25 -13.89
CA GLU A 37 0.58 2.70 -13.85
C GLU A 37 1.79 3.48 -13.34
N LEU A 38 2.41 3.02 -12.24
CA LEU A 38 3.53 3.70 -11.62
C LEU A 38 4.84 3.56 -12.42
N THR A 39 4.96 2.50 -13.22
CA THR A 39 6.10 2.32 -14.15
C THR A 39 5.99 3.12 -15.44
N ARG A 40 4.89 3.86 -15.68
CA ARG A 40 4.80 4.75 -16.84
C ARG A 40 5.85 5.85 -16.73
N ALA A 41 6.54 6.14 -17.83
CA ALA A 41 7.69 7.05 -17.85
C ALA A 41 7.41 8.40 -17.16
N GLN A 42 6.28 9.04 -17.47
CA GLN A 42 5.91 10.33 -16.85
C GLN A 42 5.69 10.22 -15.33
N THR A 43 5.07 9.12 -14.88
CA THR A 43 4.81 8.85 -13.47
C THR A 43 6.10 8.55 -12.73
N LEU A 44 6.96 7.73 -13.32
CA LEU A 44 8.26 7.35 -12.75
C LEU A 44 9.20 8.56 -12.65
N GLU A 45 9.24 9.42 -13.67
CA GLU A 45 10.02 10.66 -13.62
C GLU A 45 9.51 11.60 -12.52
N ARG A 46 8.19 11.78 -12.39
CA ARG A 46 7.61 12.55 -11.26
C ARG A 46 8.03 11.97 -9.90
N LEU A 47 8.06 10.64 -9.76
CA LEU A 47 8.51 9.97 -8.54
C LEU A 47 10.00 10.22 -8.27
N ARG A 48 10.85 10.17 -9.30
CA ARG A 48 12.28 10.48 -9.18
C ARG A 48 12.52 11.91 -8.76
N THR A 49 11.80 12.87 -9.34
CA THR A 49 11.87 14.29 -8.95
C THR A 49 11.52 14.47 -7.47
N ILE A 50 10.37 13.95 -7.04
CA ILE A 50 9.92 14.07 -5.65
C ILE A 50 10.91 13.41 -4.69
N ALA A 51 11.37 12.20 -5.00
CA ALA A 51 12.33 11.50 -4.16
C ALA A 51 13.66 12.26 -4.08
N GLY A 52 14.10 12.87 -5.17
CA GLY A 52 15.32 13.66 -5.18
C GLY A 52 15.21 14.97 -4.40
N GLU A 53 14.07 15.66 -4.51
CA GLU A 53 13.76 16.84 -3.70
C GLU A 53 13.76 16.52 -2.20
N VAL A 54 13.15 15.40 -1.81
CA VAL A 54 13.09 14.96 -0.40
C VAL A 54 14.45 14.49 0.11
N ALA A 55 15.21 13.76 -0.70
CA ALA A 55 16.52 13.23 -0.32
C ALA A 55 17.66 14.26 -0.43
N GLY A 56 17.43 15.40 -1.09
CA GLY A 56 18.45 16.41 -1.36
C GLY A 56 19.54 15.95 -2.35
N ARG A 57 19.27 14.90 -3.13
CA ARG A 57 20.20 14.29 -4.10
C ARG A 57 19.45 13.53 -5.18
N GLU A 58 20.11 13.18 -6.28
CA GLU A 58 19.48 12.36 -7.31
C GLU A 58 19.11 10.97 -6.77
N MET A 59 17.89 10.51 -7.08
CA MET A 59 17.36 9.22 -6.67
C MET A 59 16.86 8.43 -7.88
N ARG A 60 17.15 7.13 -7.91
CA ARG A 60 16.56 6.14 -8.80
C ARG A 60 15.42 5.43 -8.08
N ILE A 61 14.28 5.33 -8.75
CA ILE A 61 13.10 4.64 -8.23
C ILE A 61 12.91 3.33 -9.00
N GLU A 62 12.86 2.22 -8.29
CA GLU A 62 12.59 0.90 -8.87
C GLU A 62 11.27 0.36 -8.31
N ILE A 63 10.36 0.02 -9.22
CA ILE A 63 9.02 -0.46 -8.86
C ILE A 63 8.89 -1.90 -9.35
N GLY A 64 8.65 -2.81 -8.42
CA GLY A 64 8.61 -4.24 -8.67
C GLY A 64 7.46 -4.94 -7.97
N PRO A 65 7.26 -6.25 -8.24
CA PRO A 65 6.38 -7.07 -7.43
C PRO A 65 6.84 -7.06 -5.98
N LEU A 66 5.90 -7.10 -5.04
CA LEU A 66 6.24 -7.25 -3.62
C LEU A 66 6.84 -8.65 -3.38
N PRO A 67 8.06 -8.76 -2.83
CA PRO A 67 8.66 -10.06 -2.51
C PRO A 67 7.84 -10.81 -1.45
N ALA A 68 7.81 -12.14 -1.55
CA ALA A 68 6.99 -12.99 -0.69
C ALA A 68 7.38 -12.87 0.78
N GLU A 69 8.66 -12.69 1.09
CA GLU A 69 9.15 -12.50 2.46
C GLU A 69 8.67 -11.17 3.07
N HIS A 70 8.21 -10.23 2.24
CA HIS A 70 7.68 -8.94 2.65
C HIS A 70 6.14 -8.86 2.64
N ALA A 71 5.45 -9.87 2.11
CA ALA A 71 4.00 -9.89 1.87
C ALA A 71 3.17 -9.70 3.14
N SER A 72 3.54 -10.35 4.26
CA SER A 72 2.81 -10.25 5.53
C SER A 72 2.84 -8.85 6.17
N ALA A 73 3.82 -8.04 5.79
CA ALA A 73 4.00 -6.68 6.30
C ALA A 73 3.62 -5.61 5.26
N ALA A 74 3.00 -6.00 4.14
CA ALA A 74 2.40 -5.08 3.19
C ALA A 74 1.27 -4.27 3.86
N PRO A 75 1.05 -3.00 3.45
CA PRO A 75 -0.07 -2.21 3.96
C PRO A 75 -1.44 -2.90 3.77
N LEU A 76 -1.69 -3.53 2.62
CA LEU A 76 -2.93 -4.27 2.37
C LEU A 76 -3.04 -5.52 3.24
N ALA A 77 -1.96 -6.28 3.42
CA ALA A 77 -1.95 -7.43 4.33
C ALA A 77 -2.24 -7.01 5.78
N LYS A 78 -1.69 -5.87 6.24
CA LYS A 78 -2.00 -5.30 7.57
C LYS A 78 -3.47 -4.87 7.69
N ALA A 79 -4.03 -4.24 6.64
CA ALA A 79 -5.43 -3.83 6.62
C ALA A 79 -6.39 -5.04 6.63
N ARG A 80 -6.04 -6.10 5.89
CA ARG A 80 -6.77 -7.37 5.89
C ARG A 80 -6.73 -8.03 7.26
N ARG A 81 -5.54 -8.16 7.85
CA ARG A 81 -5.37 -8.74 9.19
C ARG A 81 -6.17 -7.99 10.25
N ARG A 82 -6.17 -6.65 10.22
CA ARG A 82 -6.99 -5.84 11.14
C ARG A 82 -8.49 -6.11 10.97
N THR A 83 -8.94 -6.30 9.74
CA THR A 83 -10.34 -6.67 9.45
C THR A 83 -10.66 -8.06 9.99
N GLU A 84 -9.80 -9.04 9.75
CA GLU A 84 -9.94 -10.41 10.25
C GLU A 84 -9.94 -10.46 11.78
N GLU A 85 -9.04 -9.73 12.45
CA GLU A 85 -8.98 -9.61 13.91
C GLU A 85 -10.26 -9.01 14.50
N ARG A 86 -10.85 -8.00 13.83
CA ARG A 86 -12.13 -7.41 14.26
C ARG A 86 -13.32 -8.34 14.02
N LEU A 87 -13.31 -9.08 12.92
CA LEU A 87 -14.34 -10.08 12.66
C LEU A 87 -14.28 -11.20 13.69
N ALA A 88 -13.09 -11.53 14.18
CA ALA A 88 -12.89 -12.51 15.25
C ALA A 88 -13.19 -11.98 16.66
N ASP A 89 -13.60 -10.72 16.82
CA ASP A 89 -13.95 -10.13 18.12
C ASP A 89 -15.16 -10.87 18.72
N PRO A 90 -15.09 -11.35 19.99
CA PRO A 90 -16.19 -12.05 20.64
C PRO A 90 -17.53 -11.28 20.65
N LEU A 91 -17.50 -9.95 20.73
CA LEU A 91 -18.71 -9.12 20.70
C LEU A 91 -19.32 -9.06 19.29
N VAL A 92 -18.48 -9.03 18.25
CA VAL A 92 -18.94 -9.08 16.85
C VAL A 92 -19.53 -10.44 16.54
N GLN A 93 -18.90 -11.53 17.01
CA GLN A 93 -19.42 -12.89 16.89
C GLN A 93 -20.74 -13.06 17.64
N ALA A 94 -20.85 -12.57 18.88
CA ALA A 94 -22.10 -12.58 19.62
C ALA A 94 -23.22 -11.80 18.90
N ALA A 95 -22.90 -10.66 18.28
CA ALA A 95 -23.87 -9.92 17.48
C ALA A 95 -24.31 -10.70 16.22
N VAL A 96 -23.39 -11.36 15.52
CA VAL A 96 -23.71 -12.27 14.39
C VAL A 96 -24.67 -13.36 14.83
N ASP A 97 -24.39 -14.00 15.96
CA ASP A 97 -25.22 -15.09 16.50
C ASP A 97 -26.62 -14.60 16.92
N ILE A 98 -26.71 -13.40 17.52
CA ILE A 98 -27.99 -12.81 17.96
C ILE A 98 -28.84 -12.36 16.78
N PHE A 99 -28.23 -11.75 15.74
CA PHE A 99 -28.96 -11.14 14.64
C PHE A 99 -29.03 -12.03 13.38
N GLY A 100 -28.35 -13.18 13.36
CA GLY A 100 -28.37 -14.16 12.26
C GLY A 100 -27.82 -13.64 10.94
N ALA A 101 -26.90 -12.67 10.97
CA ALA A 101 -26.44 -11.94 9.78
C ALA A 101 -24.94 -12.17 9.49
N GLU A 102 -24.56 -12.21 8.20
CA GLU A 102 -23.16 -12.29 7.77
C GLU A 102 -22.49 -10.89 7.86
N VAL A 103 -21.46 -10.75 8.70
CA VAL A 103 -20.70 -9.49 8.79
C VAL A 103 -19.59 -9.46 7.74
N ARG A 104 -19.70 -8.54 6.78
CA ARG A 104 -18.72 -8.35 5.69
C ARG A 104 -17.63 -7.31 5.97
N GLY A 105 -17.73 -6.59 7.08
CA GLY A 105 -16.72 -5.62 7.50
C GLY A 105 -17.12 -4.84 8.75
N VAL A 106 -16.11 -4.40 9.52
CA VAL A 106 -16.27 -3.62 10.76
C VAL A 106 -15.58 -2.27 10.60
N ARG A 107 -16.35 -1.18 10.66
CA ARG A 107 -15.86 0.21 10.56
C ARG A 107 -15.92 0.87 11.93
N GLU A 108 -14.88 1.63 12.30
CA GLU A 108 -14.95 2.48 13.49
C GLU A 108 -15.82 3.71 13.20
N PRO A 109 -16.53 4.24 14.21
CA PRO A 109 -17.22 5.52 14.14
C PRO A 109 -16.23 6.69 13.97
#